data_AF-A0A060C0X3-F1
#
_entry.id   AF-A0A060C0X3-F1
#
_cell.length_a   1.000
_cell.length_b   1.000
_cell.length_c   1.000
_cell.angle_alpha   90.00
_cell.angle_beta   90.00
_cell.angle_gamma   90.00
#
_symmetry.space_group_name_H-M   'P 1'
#
loop_
_entity.id
_entity.type
_entity.pdbx_description
1 polymer ?
#
loop_
_entity_poly.entity_id
_entity_poly.type
_entity_poly.pdbx_seq_one_letter_code
_entity_poly.pdbx_strand_id
1 'polypeptide(L)'
;KSPDLTHWIGPTTPRLGTADMGNVWAPKAVHMQDRGRYLVTWSSTSRSDGFAKQRIYGSWTTDFDKFSPAFPLMDDAHSRIDILLTMTIRLGS
;
A
#
# COMPACT_ATOMS: atom_id res chain seq x y z
N LYS A 1 9.29 14.44 -1.51
CA LYS A 1 9.64 14.55 -0.07
C LYS A 1 9.69 16.02 0.30
N SER A 2 9.31 16.39 1.52
CA SER A 2 9.37 17.78 2.00
C SER A 2 9.76 17.79 3.47
N PRO A 3 10.76 18.58 3.88
CA PRO A 3 11.14 18.70 5.28
C PRO A 3 10.20 19.61 6.09
N ASP A 4 9.46 20.50 5.41
CA ASP A 4 8.69 21.59 6.04
C ASP A 4 7.22 21.66 5.57
N LEU A 5 6.80 20.72 4.73
CA LEU A 5 5.48 20.65 4.10
C LEU A 5 5.12 21.84 3.17
N THR A 6 6.08 22.72 2.88
CA THR A 6 5.88 23.89 1.99
C THR A 6 6.78 23.82 0.75
N HIS A 7 8.00 23.32 0.89
CA HIS A 7 8.95 23.12 -0.20
C HIS A 7 9.05 21.64 -0.55
N TRP A 8 8.83 21.31 -1.83
CA TRP A 8 8.75 19.93 -2.29
C TRP A 8 9.96 19.56 -3.16
N ILE A 9 10.54 18.40 -2.86
CA ILE A 9 11.59 17.75 -3.66
C ILE A 9 10.98 16.54 -4.35
N GLY A 10 11.07 16.47 -5.68
CA GLY A 10 10.43 15.41 -6.48
C GLY A 10 9.23 15.93 -7.29
N PRO A 11 8.59 15.07 -8.10
CA PRO A 11 8.04 13.77 -7.70
C PRO A 11 9.01 12.60 -7.78
N THR A 12 8.80 11.61 -6.91
CA THR A 12 9.45 10.29 -7.00
C THR A 12 8.40 9.25 -7.31
N THR A 13 8.68 8.33 -8.23
CA THR A 13 7.79 7.23 -8.63
C THR A 13 8.37 5.89 -8.20
N PRO A 14 8.38 5.56 -6.89
CA PRO A 14 8.81 4.24 -6.44
C PRO A 14 7.93 3.16 -7.07
N ARG A 15 8.56 2.08 -7.55
CA ARG A 15 7.84 0.93 -8.12
C ARG A 15 7.24 0.09 -7.00
N LEU A 16 6.00 0.41 -6.62
CA LEU A 16 5.17 -0.38 -5.71
C LEU A 16 4.59 -1.63 -6.37
N GLY A 17 4.18 -1.53 -7.64
CA GLY A 17 3.59 -2.62 -8.41
C GLY A 17 4.62 -3.43 -9.19
N THR A 18 4.23 -4.66 -9.55
CA THR A 18 4.99 -5.55 -10.45
C THR A 18 4.43 -5.49 -11.87
N ALA A 19 5.13 -6.10 -12.85
CA ALA A 19 4.61 -6.24 -14.22
C ALA A 19 3.32 -7.08 -14.30
N ASP A 20 3.02 -7.86 -13.25
CA ASP A 20 1.80 -8.66 -13.14
C ASP A 20 0.61 -7.92 -12.52
N MET A 21 0.79 -6.65 -12.13
CA MET A 21 -0.28 -5.82 -11.58
C MET A 21 -0.82 -4.87 -12.66
N GLY A 22 -2.14 -4.78 -12.77
CA GLY A 22 -2.78 -3.92 -13.77
C GLY A 22 -2.70 -2.43 -13.39
N ASN A 23 -2.59 -2.12 -12.10
CA ASN A 23 -2.58 -0.76 -11.58
C ASN A 23 -2.05 -0.69 -10.13
N VAL A 24 -1.71 0.51 -9.69
CA VAL A 24 -1.51 0.85 -8.26
C VAL A 24 -2.54 1.93 -7.92
N TRP A 25 -3.77 1.51 -7.61
CA TRP A 25 -4.88 2.45 -7.41
C TRP A 25 -5.07 2.82 -5.95
N ALA A 26 -5.27 4.12 -5.71
CA ALA A 26 -5.52 4.73 -4.40
C ALA A 26 -4.55 4.26 -3.29
N PRO A 27 -3.22 4.40 -3.47
CA PRO A 27 -2.27 3.96 -2.45
C PRO A 27 -2.42 4.75 -1.14
N LYS A 28 -2.36 4.04 -0.02
CA LYS A 28 -2.37 4.62 1.34
C LYS A 28 -1.27 4.01 2.18
N ALA A 29 -0.74 4.76 3.14
CA ALA A 29 0.31 4.29 4.04
C ALA A 29 -0.13 4.45 5.49
N VAL A 30 0.07 3.41 6.31
CA VAL A 30 -0.17 3.42 7.75
C VAL A 30 1.10 3.00 8.48
N HIS A 31 1.52 3.77 9.47
CA HIS A 31 2.67 3.43 10.29
C HIS A 31 2.29 2.36 11.33
N MET A 32 2.93 1.19 11.25
CA MET A 32 2.78 0.09 12.20
C MET A 32 3.82 0.23 13.30
N GLN A 33 3.45 0.85 14.42
CA GLN A 33 4.38 1.23 15.50
C GLN A 33 5.09 0.01 16.11
N ASP A 34 4.37 -1.09 16.30
CA ASP A 34 4.90 -2.38 16.79
C ASP A 34 5.97 -2.99 15.88
N ARG A 35 5.97 -2.63 14.58
CA ARG A 35 6.89 -3.14 13.57
C ARG A 35 7.95 -2.13 13.12
N GLY A 36 7.85 -0.88 13.58
CA GLY A 36 8.74 0.23 13.21
C GLY A 36 8.79 0.50 11.70
N ARG A 37 7.68 0.28 10.97
CA ARG A 37 7.63 0.39 9.50
C ARG A 37 6.22 0.74 9.01
N TYR A 38 6.10 1.19 7.77
CA TYR A 38 4.82 1.49 7.13
C TYR A 38 4.29 0.29 6.36
N LEU A 39 2.99 0.03 6.49
CA LEU A 39 2.22 -0.77 5.53
C LEU A 39 1.65 0.17 4.48
N VAL A 40 2.04 -0.04 3.21
CA VAL A 40 1.43 0.64 2.07
C VAL A 40 0.44 -0.29 1.40
N THR A 41 -0.82 0.15 1.25
CA THR A 41 -1.91 -0.61 0.66
C THR A 41 -2.44 0.04 -0.60
N TRP A 42 -2.84 -0.74 -1.59
CA TRP A 42 -3.48 -0.26 -2.82
C TRP A 42 -4.42 -1.31 -3.40
N SER A 43 -5.29 -0.88 -4.31
CA SER A 43 -6.11 -1.77 -5.13
C SER A 43 -5.38 -2.13 -6.42
N SER A 44 -5.40 -3.41 -6.79
CA SER A 44 -4.88 -3.86 -8.08
C SER A 44 -5.68 -5.03 -8.68
N THR A 45 -5.88 -5.01 -10.00
CA THR A 45 -6.10 -6.26 -10.76
C THR A 45 -4.76 -6.94 -10.97
N SER A 46 -4.76 -8.26 -11.21
CA SER A 46 -3.48 -8.97 -11.42
C SER A 46 -3.58 -10.02 -12.52
N ARG A 47 -2.43 -10.39 -13.08
CA ARG A 47 -2.33 -11.48 -14.06
C ARG A 47 -2.83 -12.81 -13.50
N SER A 48 -2.78 -13.01 -12.18
CA SER A 48 -3.11 -14.29 -11.53
C SER A 48 -4.53 -14.80 -11.84
N ASP A 49 -5.46 -13.89 -12.14
CA ASP A 49 -6.83 -14.21 -12.56
C ASP A 49 -7.23 -13.53 -13.86
N GLY A 50 -6.25 -13.20 -14.72
CA GLY A 50 -6.51 -12.51 -15.98
C GLY A 50 -7.08 -11.10 -15.82
N PHE A 51 -6.71 -10.42 -14.72
CA PHE A 51 -7.14 -9.06 -14.38
C PHE A 51 -8.65 -8.93 -14.11
N ALA A 52 -9.31 -10.01 -13.66
CA ALA A 52 -10.77 -10.07 -13.55
C ALA A 52 -11.37 -9.17 -12.45
N LYS A 53 -10.68 -9.00 -11.30
CA LYS A 53 -11.18 -8.20 -10.18
C LYS A 53 -10.08 -7.48 -9.42
N GLN A 54 -10.48 -6.41 -8.72
CA GLN A 54 -9.62 -5.62 -7.87
C GLN A 54 -9.47 -6.26 -6.48
N ARG A 55 -8.23 -6.48 -6.04
CA ARG A 55 -7.86 -6.93 -4.70
C ARG A 55 -7.09 -5.85 -3.97
N ILE A 56 -7.09 -5.91 -2.64
CA ILE A 56 -6.23 -5.06 -1.84
C ILE A 56 -4.88 -5.76 -1.66
N TYR A 57 -3.82 -5.12 -2.10
CA TYR A 57 -2.44 -5.55 -1.88
C TYR A 57 -1.77 -4.70 -0.81
N GLY A 58 -0.73 -5.26 -0.19
CA GLY A 58 0.13 -4.60 0.77
C GLY A 58 1.61 -4.74 0.41
N SER A 59 2.43 -3.77 0.82
CA SER A 59 3.89 -3.84 0.82
C SER A 59 4.45 -3.06 2.01
N TRP A 60 5.60 -3.49 2.52
CA TRP A 60 6.29 -2.87 3.65
C TRP A 60 7.38 -1.91 3.19
N THR A 61 7.53 -0.78 3.89
CA THR A 61 8.64 0.15 3.69
C THR A 61 9.00 0.87 5.00
N THR A 62 10.23 1.36 5.11
CA THR A 62 10.68 2.25 6.19
C THR A 62 10.97 3.67 5.71
N ASP A 63 11.14 3.88 4.40
CA ASP A 63 11.72 5.10 3.82
C ASP A 63 10.97 5.63 2.58
N PHE A 64 9.95 4.90 2.09
CA PHE A 64 9.22 5.17 0.86
C PHE A 64 10.09 5.14 -0.42
N ASP A 65 11.30 4.59 -0.34
CA ASP A 65 12.19 4.37 -1.48
C ASP A 65 12.27 2.88 -1.82
N LYS A 66 12.38 2.03 -0.79
CA LYS A 66 12.45 0.57 -0.93
C LYS A 66 11.19 -0.09 -0.37
N PHE A 67 10.66 -1.01 -1.16
CA PHE A 67 9.44 -1.74 -0.85
C PHE A 67 9.72 -3.24 -0.80
N SER A 68 9.10 -3.94 0.14
CA SER A 68 9.05 -5.41 0.08
C SER A 68 8.25 -5.87 -1.14
N PRO A 69 8.39 -7.14 -1.56
CA PRO A 69 7.44 -7.73 -2.49
C PRO A 69 5.99 -7.51 -2.03
N ALA A 70 5.10 -7.26 -2.99
CA ALA A 70 3.68 -7.08 -2.72
C ALA A 70 3.04 -8.42 -2.31
N PHE A 71 2.08 -8.37 -1.40
CA PHE A 71 1.30 -9.53 -0.97
C PHE A 71 -0.20 -9.21 -0.98
N PRO A 72 -1.09 -10.19 -1.24
CA PRO A 72 -2.53 -9.97 -1.14
C PRO A 72 -2.89 -9.76 0.34
N LEU A 73 -3.55 -8.65 0.63
CA LEU A 73 -4.07 -8.33 1.97
C LEU A 73 -5.55 -8.70 2.08
N MET A 74 -6.34 -8.49 1.02
CA MET A 74 -7.75 -8.89 0.95
C MET A 74 -8.10 -9.37 -0.46
N ASP A 75 -8.76 -10.52 -0.54
CA ASP A 75 -9.24 -11.14 -1.77
C ASP A 75 -10.69 -11.64 -1.58
N ASP A 76 -11.63 -10.72 -1.77
CA ASP A 76 -13.06 -11.01 -1.67
C ASP A 76 -13.62 -11.50 -3.02
N ALA A 77 -14.80 -12.13 -3.01
CA ALA A 77 -15.48 -12.57 -4.25
C ALA A 77 -15.77 -11.43 -5.25
N HIS A 78 -15.79 -10.18 -4.80
CA HIS A 78 -16.09 -8.99 -5.60
C HIS A 78 -14.93 -7.99 -5.53
N SER A 79 -14.85 -7.09 -6.51
CA SER A 79 -13.83 -6.03 -6.55
C SER A 79 -13.88 -5.11 -5.32
N ARG A 80 -12.71 -4.86 -4.73
CA ARG A 80 -12.48 -3.83 -3.72
C ARG A 80 -11.54 -2.77 -4.27
N ILE A 81 -12.02 -1.54 -4.40
CA ILE A 81 -11.28 -0.46 -5.09
C ILE A 81 -10.65 0.55 -4.14
N ASP A 82 -11.10 0.62 -2.90
CA ASP A 82 -10.54 1.54 -1.91
C ASP A 82 -10.57 0.89 -0.52
N ILE A 83 -9.63 1.30 0.32
CA ILE A 83 -9.49 0.83 1.69
C ILE A 83 -8.99 1.98 2.57
N LEU A 84 -9.44 2.05 3.81
CA LEU A 84 -8.80 2.84 4.85
C LEU A 84 -8.51 1.92 6.02
N LEU A 85 -7.24 1.79 6.39
CA LEU A 85 -6.84 1.04 7.57
C LEU A 85 -6.65 2.03 8.73
N THR A 86 -7.28 1.73 9.86
CA THR A 86 -7.08 2.47 11.11
C THR A 86 -6.48 1.53 12.14
N MET A 87 -5.57 2.05 12.97
CA MET A 87 -4.99 1.31 14.08
C MET A 87 -5.55 1.86 15.39
N THR A 88 -6.00 0.97 16.27
CA THR A 88 -6.39 1.33 17.63
C THR A 88 -5.29 0.89 18.58
N ILE A 89 -4.71 1.83 19.31
CA ILE A 89 -3.82 1.53 20.43
C ILE A 89 -4.72 1.17 21.61
N ARG A 90 -4.68 -0.10 22.05
CA ARG A 90 -5.28 -0.46 23.33
C ARG A 90 -4.25 -0.16 24.42
N LEU A 91 -4.49 0.90 25.20
CA LEU A 91 -3.80 1.10 26.46
C LEU A 91 -4.31 0.03 27.43
N GLY A 92 -3.41 -0.82 27.93
CA GLY A 92 -3.76 -1.89 28.86
C GLY A 92 -4.37 -1.35 30.15
N SER A 93 -5.33 -2.11 30.69
CA SER A 93 -5.94 -1.93 32.02
C SER A 93 -4.95 -2.17 33.15
#